data_AF-A0A260ZEW6-F1
#
_entry.id   AF-A0A260ZEW6-F1
#
_cell.length_a   1.000
_cell.length_b   1.000
_cell.length_c   1.000
_cell.angle_alpha   90.00
_cell.angle_beta   90.00
_cell.angle_gamma   90.00
#
_symmetry.space_group_name_H-M   'P 1'
#
loop_
_entity.id
_entity.type
_entity.pdbx_description
1 polymer ?
#
loop_
_entity_poly.entity_id
_entity_poly.type
_entity_poly.pdbx_seq_one_letter_code
_entity_poly.pdbx_strand_id
1 'polypeptide(L)'
;MKNLKHLKLEFRGETQGVLNKPEIKNCKTLALHVYNPFQSLPINELVDLRNEHLEVQSALFTTDNIETLIQSWIETRRDIGTSFSLGRETYEDVAEIFQYFVENSGAVPPKHSVISDGIVIDGVTFAIGNNQDLFMFASENTTEINERSINESSWFFNMKIIRRKTTITNENHEHKLSD
;
A
#
# COMPACT_ATOMS: atom_id res chain seq x y z
N MET A 1 11.59 -25.68 6.53
CA MET A 1 11.21 -24.96 5.29
C MET A 1 12.05 -23.69 5.20
N LYS A 2 12.64 -23.38 4.05
CA LYS A 2 13.33 -22.09 3.86
C LYS A 2 12.27 -20.98 3.82
N ASN A 3 12.33 -20.02 4.74
CA ASN A 3 11.52 -18.81 4.63
C ASN A 3 12.07 -17.96 3.48
N LEU A 4 11.35 -17.95 2.35
CA LEU A 4 11.68 -17.10 1.22
C LEU A 4 11.44 -15.64 1.64
N LYS A 5 12.49 -14.81 1.57
CA LYS A 5 12.35 -13.39 1.90
C LYS A 5 11.54 -12.64 0.84
N HIS A 6 11.77 -12.96 -0.43
CA HIS A 6 11.11 -12.34 -1.56
C HIS A 6 10.70 -13.42 -2.56
N LEU A 7 9.49 -13.31 -3.09
CA LEU A 7 8.97 -14.17 -4.14
C LEU A 7 8.31 -13.29 -5.21
N LYS A 8 8.72 -13.45 -6.46
CA LYS A 8 8.08 -12.83 -7.62
C LYS A 8 7.35 -13.92 -8.42
N LEU A 9 6.09 -13.66 -8.75
CA LEU A 9 5.27 -14.52 -9.60
C LEU A 9 4.82 -13.73 -10.82
N GLU A 10 5.01 -14.33 -12.00
CA GLU A 10 4.60 -13.77 -13.27
C GLU A 10 3.48 -14.64 -13.85
N PHE A 11 2.33 -14.04 -14.10
CA PHE A 11 1.17 -14.70 -14.65
C PHE A 11 0.94 -14.27 -16.09
N ARG A 12 0.86 -15.27 -16.96
CA ARG A 12 0.44 -15.15 -18.37
C ARG A 12 -0.90 -15.85 -18.65
N GLY A 13 -1.50 -16.46 -17.61
CA GLY A 13 -2.74 -17.25 -17.66
C GLY A 13 -3.27 -17.45 -16.24
N GLU A 14 -4.23 -18.36 -16.06
CA GLU A 14 -5.04 -18.51 -14.83
C GLU A 14 -4.24 -18.45 -13.52
N THR A 15 -4.74 -17.66 -12.58
CA THR A 15 -4.13 -17.35 -11.27
C THR A 15 -4.80 -18.11 -10.11
N GLN A 16 -5.97 -18.72 -10.36
CA GLN A 16 -6.82 -19.28 -9.31
C GLN A 16 -6.09 -20.36 -8.49
N GLY A 17 -6.16 -20.26 -7.17
CA GLY A 17 -5.61 -21.25 -6.26
C GLY A 17 -4.09 -21.24 -6.13
N VAL A 18 -3.36 -20.50 -6.98
CA VAL A 18 -1.90 -20.39 -6.88
C VAL A 18 -1.52 -19.69 -5.58
N LEU A 19 -2.25 -18.64 -5.18
CA LEU A 19 -1.95 -17.85 -3.98
C LEU A 19 -2.17 -18.62 -2.67
N ASN A 20 -2.82 -19.79 -2.74
CA ASN A 20 -3.04 -20.65 -1.57
C ASN A 20 -1.83 -21.50 -1.17
N LYS A 21 -0.77 -21.54 -1.98
CA LYS A 21 0.42 -22.33 -1.66
C LYS A 21 1.15 -21.79 -0.42
N PRO A 22 1.62 -22.66 0.50
CA PRO A 22 2.29 -22.22 1.72
C PRO A 22 3.52 -21.33 1.47
N GLU A 23 4.28 -21.56 0.41
CA GLU A 23 5.47 -20.77 0.08
C GLU A 23 5.13 -19.32 -0.26
N ILE A 24 3.95 -19.10 -0.83
CA ILE A 24 3.43 -17.77 -1.19
C ILE A 24 2.88 -17.07 0.05
N LYS A 25 2.09 -17.79 0.87
CA LYS A 25 1.54 -17.23 2.11
C LYS A 25 2.59 -16.90 3.18
N ASN A 26 3.72 -17.61 3.18
CA ASN A 26 4.76 -17.48 4.21
C ASN A 26 5.97 -16.63 3.79
N CYS A 27 6.03 -16.12 2.55
CA CYS A 27 7.12 -15.23 2.17
C CYS A 27 6.93 -13.83 2.76
N LYS A 28 8.02 -13.11 3.05
CA LYS A 28 7.92 -11.75 3.62
C LYS A 28 7.39 -10.76 2.59
N THR A 29 7.97 -10.78 1.39
CA THR A 29 7.59 -9.94 0.26
C THR A 29 7.09 -10.81 -0.89
N LEU A 30 5.92 -10.47 -1.43
CA LEU A 30 5.33 -11.11 -2.60
C LEU A 30 5.07 -10.06 -3.69
N ALA A 31 5.63 -10.27 -4.88
CA ALA A 31 5.36 -9.45 -6.06
C ALA A 31 4.58 -10.26 -7.10
N LEU A 32 3.43 -9.74 -7.52
CA LEU A 32 2.52 -10.37 -8.48
C LEU A 32 2.46 -9.54 -9.76
N HIS A 33 2.99 -10.08 -10.86
CA HIS A 33 2.97 -9.42 -12.17
C HIS A 33 1.99 -10.16 -13.06
N VAL A 34 0.92 -9.49 -13.49
CA VAL A 34 -0.10 -10.05 -14.38
C VAL A 34 -0.02 -9.33 -15.71
N TYR A 35 0.48 -10.03 -16.73
CA TYR A 35 0.69 -9.47 -18.06
C TYR A 35 -0.51 -9.63 -19.00
N ASN A 36 -1.52 -10.40 -18.60
CA ASN A 36 -2.73 -10.57 -19.38
C ASN A 36 -3.72 -9.44 -19.06
N PRO A 37 -4.02 -8.52 -20.00
CA PRO A 37 -4.88 -7.38 -19.77
C PRO A 37 -6.37 -7.75 -19.59
N PHE A 38 -6.73 -9.02 -19.78
CA PHE A 38 -8.08 -9.54 -19.59
C PHE A 38 -8.25 -10.35 -18.30
N GLN A 39 -7.17 -10.49 -17.52
CA GLN A 39 -7.17 -11.31 -16.33
C GLN A 39 -7.08 -10.45 -15.07
N SER A 40 -8.14 -10.46 -14.27
CA SER A 40 -8.13 -9.86 -12.95
C SER A 40 -7.51 -10.81 -11.92
N LEU A 41 -6.89 -10.23 -10.88
CA LEU A 41 -6.46 -10.99 -9.72
C LEU A 41 -7.67 -11.30 -8.83
N PRO A 42 -7.81 -12.52 -8.31
CA PRO A 42 -8.90 -12.85 -7.41
C PRO A 42 -8.73 -12.12 -6.08
N ILE A 43 -9.39 -10.97 -5.91
CA ILE A 43 -9.23 -10.09 -4.74
C ILE A 43 -9.47 -10.83 -3.41
N ASN A 44 -10.38 -11.80 -3.41
CA ASN A 44 -10.66 -12.67 -2.27
C ASN A 44 -9.45 -13.53 -1.85
N GLU A 45 -8.59 -13.95 -2.78
CA GLU A 45 -7.34 -14.63 -2.43
C GLU A 45 -6.28 -13.65 -1.94
N LEU A 46 -6.29 -12.40 -2.41
CA LEU A 46 -5.32 -11.38 -2.01
C LEU A 46 -5.57 -10.86 -0.59
N VAL A 47 -6.83 -10.69 -0.18
CA VAL A 47 -7.17 -10.21 1.18
C VAL A 47 -6.72 -11.19 2.28
N ASP A 48 -6.60 -12.48 1.94
CA ASP A 48 -6.14 -13.54 2.84
C ASP A 48 -4.60 -13.58 2.98
N LEU A 49 -3.88 -12.85 2.13
CA LEU A 49 -2.43 -12.82 2.17
C LEU A 49 -1.93 -12.08 3.41
N ARG A 50 -1.01 -12.73 4.13
CA ARG A 50 -0.41 -12.19 5.36
C ARG A 50 1.02 -11.68 5.21
N ASN A 51 1.54 -11.61 3.98
CA ASN A 51 2.85 -11.06 3.66
C ASN A 51 3.05 -9.65 4.25
N GLU A 52 4.28 -9.31 4.64
CA GLU A 52 4.62 -7.96 5.12
C GLU A 52 4.58 -6.94 3.99
N HIS A 53 4.96 -7.35 2.78
CA HIS A 53 4.86 -6.52 1.59
C HIS A 53 4.18 -7.28 0.45
N LEU A 54 3.15 -6.68 -0.14
CA LEU A 54 2.46 -7.19 -1.33
C LEU A 54 2.56 -6.15 -2.45
N GLU A 55 3.24 -6.50 -3.53
CA GLU A 55 3.30 -5.69 -4.74
C GLU A 55 2.42 -6.32 -5.83
N VAL A 56 1.63 -5.50 -6.51
CA VAL A 56 0.80 -5.90 -7.64
C VAL A 56 1.12 -5.02 -8.84
N GLN A 57 1.39 -5.65 -9.97
CA GLN A 57 1.42 -5.02 -11.28
C GLN A 57 0.35 -5.67 -12.15
N SER A 58 -0.78 -4.98 -12.30
CA SER A 58 -1.93 -5.46 -13.06
C SER A 58 -2.75 -4.28 -13.55
N ALA A 59 -3.01 -4.24 -14.86
CA ALA A 59 -3.85 -3.21 -15.49
C ALA A 59 -5.31 -3.26 -15.03
N LEU A 60 -5.77 -4.42 -14.54
CA LEU A 60 -7.15 -4.64 -14.10
C LEU A 60 -7.35 -4.53 -12.57
N PHE A 61 -6.33 -4.11 -11.82
CA PHE A 61 -6.47 -3.87 -10.39
C PHE A 61 -7.05 -2.48 -10.16
N THR A 62 -8.33 -2.41 -9.79
CA THR A 62 -9.10 -1.16 -9.71
C THR A 62 -9.06 -0.52 -8.33
N THR A 63 -9.59 0.70 -8.20
CA THR A 63 -9.78 1.37 -6.90
C THR A 63 -10.68 0.54 -5.97
N ASP A 64 -11.74 -0.10 -6.48
CA ASP A 64 -12.60 -0.99 -5.68
C ASP A 64 -11.81 -2.18 -5.08
N ASN A 65 -10.79 -2.69 -5.80
CA ASN A 65 -9.92 -3.72 -5.26
C ASN A 65 -9.04 -3.17 -4.12
N ILE A 66 -8.58 -1.92 -4.22
CA ILE A 66 -7.84 -1.23 -3.16
C ILE A 66 -8.74 -1.04 -1.93
N GLU A 67 -9.99 -0.58 -2.10
CA GLU A 67 -10.95 -0.44 -1.01
C GLU A 67 -11.20 -1.77 -0.29
N THR A 68 -11.43 -2.84 -1.05
CA THR A 68 -11.63 -4.19 -0.51
C THR A 68 -10.42 -4.64 0.31
N LEU A 69 -9.21 -4.36 -0.17
CA LEU A 69 -7.97 -4.68 0.56
C LEU A 69 -7.86 -3.88 1.87
N ILE A 70 -8.18 -2.59 1.83
CA ILE A 70 -8.18 -1.71 3.01
C ILE A 70 -9.19 -2.19 4.06
N GLN A 71 -10.41 -2.54 3.65
CA GLN A 71 -11.43 -3.06 4.56
C GLN A 71 -10.95 -4.33 5.26
N SER A 72 -10.37 -5.27 4.51
CA SER A 72 -9.75 -6.46 5.10
C SER A 72 -8.63 -6.11 6.09
N TRP A 73 -7.79 -5.12 5.79
CA TRP A 73 -6.71 -4.70 6.69
C TRP A 73 -7.24 -4.11 8.00
N ILE A 74 -8.34 -3.35 7.94
CA ILE A 74 -9.04 -2.80 9.10
C ILE A 74 -9.63 -3.94 9.93
N GLU A 75 -10.41 -4.82 9.31
CA GLU A 75 -11.09 -5.94 9.98
C GLU A 75 -10.12 -6.90 10.65
N THR A 76 -9.05 -7.24 9.96
CA THR A 76 -8.05 -8.21 10.42
C THR A 76 -6.92 -7.60 11.24
N ARG A 77 -7.01 -6.29 11.56
CA ARG A 77 -6.08 -5.51 12.37
C ARG A 77 -4.62 -5.74 11.97
N ARG A 78 -4.32 -5.50 10.68
CA ARG A 78 -2.98 -5.71 10.14
C ARG A 78 -1.89 -5.01 10.95
N ASP A 79 -0.73 -5.64 11.02
CA ASP A 79 0.40 -5.17 11.82
C ASP A 79 1.05 -3.91 11.23
N ILE A 80 1.60 -3.06 12.10
CA ILE A 80 2.39 -1.89 11.69
C ILE A 80 3.57 -2.34 10.84
N GLY A 81 3.84 -1.61 9.75
CA GLY A 81 4.89 -1.93 8.80
C GLY A 81 4.43 -2.79 7.63
N THR A 82 3.23 -3.41 7.71
CA THR A 82 2.59 -4.05 6.54
C THR A 82 2.37 -3.01 5.45
N SER A 83 2.72 -3.35 4.22
CA SER A 83 2.63 -2.45 3.07
C SER A 83 2.16 -3.14 1.80
N PHE A 84 1.62 -2.32 0.90
CA PHE A 84 1.13 -2.71 -0.41
C PHE A 84 1.63 -1.70 -1.44
N SER A 85 1.97 -2.18 -2.63
CA SER A 85 2.36 -1.35 -3.76
C SER A 85 1.61 -1.78 -5.02
N LEU A 86 1.15 -0.80 -5.78
CA LEU A 86 0.42 -1.00 -7.02
C LEU A 86 1.08 -0.21 -8.13
N GLY A 87 1.56 -0.92 -9.14
CA GLY A 87 2.16 -0.34 -10.32
C GLY A 87 1.16 0.45 -11.15
N ARG A 88 1.56 1.64 -11.57
CA ARG A 88 0.86 2.57 -12.47
C ARG A 88 1.77 3.12 -13.55
N GLU A 89 1.18 3.47 -14.68
CA GLU A 89 1.94 4.01 -15.81
C GLU A 89 2.36 5.45 -15.52
N THR A 90 1.45 6.23 -14.94
CA THR A 90 1.60 7.67 -14.72
C THR A 90 1.38 8.07 -13.26
N TYR A 91 1.83 9.27 -12.89
CA TYR A 91 1.52 9.85 -11.59
C TYR A 91 0.03 10.21 -11.50
N GLU A 92 -0.56 10.65 -12.60
CA GLU A 92 -1.97 11.00 -12.70
C GLU A 92 -2.87 9.82 -12.28
N ASP A 93 -2.55 8.60 -12.73
CA ASP A 93 -3.25 7.38 -12.31
C ASP A 93 -3.20 7.16 -10.78
N VAL A 94 -2.09 7.55 -10.13
CA VAL A 94 -1.91 7.45 -8.67
C VAL A 94 -2.67 8.57 -7.96
N ALA A 95 -2.62 9.79 -8.50
CA ALA A 95 -3.30 10.96 -7.97
C ALA A 95 -4.83 10.80 -7.99
N GLU A 96 -5.39 10.18 -9.04
CA GLU A 96 -6.81 9.84 -9.11
C GLU A 96 -7.25 8.93 -7.96
N ILE A 97 -6.42 7.96 -7.57
CA ILE A 97 -6.68 7.09 -6.41
C ILE A 97 -6.69 7.91 -5.12
N PHE A 98 -5.75 8.84 -4.93
CA PHE A 98 -5.76 9.71 -3.74
C PHE A 98 -7.02 10.58 -3.67
N GLN A 99 -7.39 11.21 -4.80
CA GLN A 99 -8.57 12.05 -4.87
C GLN A 99 -9.83 11.27 -4.50
N TYR A 100 -9.95 10.04 -5.00
CA TYR A 100 -11.04 9.15 -4.64
C TYR A 100 -11.15 8.92 -3.13
N PHE A 101 -10.05 8.61 -2.44
CA PHE A 101 -10.08 8.38 -0.98
C PHE A 101 -10.33 9.66 -0.17
N VAL A 102 -9.94 10.83 -0.68
CA VAL A 102 -10.28 12.12 -0.06
C VAL A 102 -11.78 12.36 -0.12
N GLU A 103 -12.37 12.18 -1.31
CA GLU A 103 -13.79 12.47 -1.55
C GLU A 103 -14.72 11.45 -0.88
N ASN A 104 -14.33 10.18 -0.81
CA ASN A 104 -15.24 9.10 -0.46
C ASN A 104 -14.94 8.44 0.90
N SER A 105 -13.72 8.57 1.44
CA SER A 105 -13.29 7.87 2.66
C SER A 105 -12.84 8.79 3.80
N GLY A 106 -12.89 10.12 3.60
CA GLY A 106 -12.41 11.08 4.59
C GLY A 106 -10.90 11.07 4.77
N ALA A 107 -10.15 10.59 3.76
CA ALA A 107 -8.71 10.73 3.73
C ALA A 107 -8.33 12.20 3.72
N VAL A 108 -7.27 12.54 4.45
CA VAL A 108 -6.77 13.91 4.52
C VAL A 108 -5.36 13.97 3.96
N PRO A 109 -4.94 15.12 3.41
CA PRO A 109 -3.54 15.34 3.06
C PRO A 109 -2.65 15.01 4.27
N PRO A 110 -1.47 14.40 4.05
CA PRO A 110 -0.61 13.96 5.12
C PRO A 110 -0.18 15.17 5.93
N LYS A 111 -0.37 15.09 7.25
CA LYS A 111 0.10 16.13 8.19
C LYS A 111 1.61 16.36 8.13
N HIS A 112 2.34 15.44 7.52
CA HIS A 112 3.77 15.51 7.28
C HIS A 112 4.05 15.07 5.84
N SER A 113 4.52 15.97 4.99
CA SER A 113 5.29 15.57 3.81
C SER A 113 6.43 14.68 4.31
N VAL A 114 6.37 13.37 4.05
CA VAL A 114 7.44 12.48 4.45
C VAL A 114 8.59 12.71 3.49
N ILE A 115 9.56 13.52 3.93
CA ILE A 115 10.81 13.73 3.22
C ILE A 115 11.69 12.49 3.50
N SER A 116 11.68 11.53 2.57
CA SER A 116 12.84 10.62 2.41
C SER A 116 13.75 11.28 1.39
N ASP A 117 14.99 11.58 1.76
CA ASP A 117 16.04 12.04 0.83
C ASP A 117 15.71 13.30 -0.01
N GLY A 118 14.85 14.19 0.50
CA GLY A 118 14.49 15.45 -0.19
C GLY A 118 13.32 15.33 -1.18
N ILE A 119 12.71 14.15 -1.31
CA ILE A 119 11.56 13.93 -2.20
C ILE A 119 10.28 14.30 -1.45
N VAL A 120 9.50 15.22 -2.03
CA VAL A 120 8.12 15.49 -1.59
C VAL A 120 7.28 14.31 -2.04
N ILE A 121 6.87 13.49 -1.08
CA ILE A 121 5.98 12.38 -1.33
C ILE A 121 4.54 12.90 -1.22
N ASP A 122 3.86 13.02 -2.36
CA ASP A 122 2.42 13.26 -2.39
C ASP A 122 1.68 12.02 -1.90
N GLY A 123 0.60 12.24 -1.16
CA GLY A 123 -0.13 11.15 -0.53
C GLY A 123 -1.32 11.65 0.27
N VAL A 124 -1.96 10.72 0.98
CA VAL A 124 -3.09 10.96 1.88
C VAL A 124 -3.02 9.99 3.07
N THR A 125 -3.74 10.31 4.15
CA THR A 125 -3.79 9.45 5.33
C THR A 125 -5.18 9.44 5.96
N PHE A 126 -5.56 8.32 6.58
CA PHE A 126 -6.70 8.27 7.48
C PHE A 126 -6.53 7.22 8.57
N ALA A 127 -7.34 7.39 9.62
CA ALA A 127 -7.34 6.52 10.79
C ALA A 127 -7.98 5.16 10.48
N ILE A 128 -7.28 4.07 10.78
CA ILE A 128 -7.78 2.69 10.59
C ILE A 128 -7.99 1.92 11.91
N GLY A 129 -7.90 2.60 13.05
CA GLY A 129 -8.10 2.03 14.40
C GLY A 129 -6.88 2.18 15.31
N ASN A 130 -6.98 1.74 16.59
CA ASN A 130 -5.89 1.52 17.57
C ASN A 130 -4.59 2.35 17.43
N ASN A 131 -4.69 3.67 17.31
CA ASN A 131 -3.53 4.55 17.13
C ASN A 131 -2.65 4.18 15.91
N GLN A 132 -3.29 3.70 14.85
CA GLN A 132 -2.73 3.37 13.55
C GLN A 132 -3.41 4.22 12.47
N ASP A 133 -2.61 4.69 11.52
CA ASP A 133 -3.08 5.34 10.31
C ASP A 133 -2.63 4.52 9.11
N LEU A 134 -3.46 4.52 8.07
CA LEU A 134 -3.07 4.04 6.76
C LEU A 134 -2.51 5.22 5.97
N PHE A 135 -1.22 5.17 5.66
CA PHE A 135 -0.56 6.18 4.84
C PHE A 135 -0.50 5.71 3.40
N MET A 136 -1.09 6.47 2.50
CA MET A 136 -1.05 6.26 1.05
C MET A 136 -0.11 7.26 0.42
N PHE A 137 0.72 6.82 -0.51
CA PHE A 137 1.72 7.72 -1.10
C PHE A 137 2.26 7.29 -2.46
N ALA A 138 2.69 8.26 -3.25
CA ALA A 138 3.28 8.06 -4.57
C ALA A 138 4.79 7.83 -4.46
N SER A 139 5.34 6.96 -5.31
CA SER A 139 6.78 6.86 -5.51
C SER A 139 7.09 6.55 -6.96
N GLU A 140 8.18 7.13 -7.47
CA GLU A 140 8.72 6.76 -8.78
C GLU A 140 9.38 5.38 -8.73
N ASN A 141 9.31 4.66 -9.85
CA ASN A 141 10.12 3.48 -10.07
C ASN A 141 11.54 3.91 -10.45
N THR A 142 12.46 3.93 -9.48
CA THR A 142 13.85 4.36 -9.68
C THR A 142 14.77 3.25 -10.20
N THR A 143 14.22 2.09 -10.56
CA THR A 143 15.03 0.99 -11.11
C THR A 143 15.58 1.43 -12.46
N GLU A 144 16.90 1.66 -12.53
CA GLU A 144 17.58 2.09 -13.76
C GLU A 144 17.17 1.19 -14.94
N ILE A 145 16.57 1.82 -15.93
CA ILE A 145 16.04 1.20 -17.16
C ILE A 145 17.19 0.53 -17.91
N ASN A 146 17.46 -0.73 -17.56
CA ASN A 146 18.32 -1.61 -18.33
C ASN A 146 17.48 -2.81 -18.76
N GLU A 147 17.29 -2.87 -20.08
CA GLU A 147 16.70 -3.97 -20.87
C GLU A 147 15.18 -3.97 -21.06
N ARG A 148 14.75 -3.24 -22.11
CA ARG A 148 13.66 -3.61 -23.06
C ARG A 148 12.57 -4.54 -22.49
N SER A 149 11.76 -4.01 -21.58
CA SER A 149 10.51 -4.60 -21.14
C SER A 149 9.47 -3.48 -21.26
N ILE A 150 8.51 -3.64 -22.19
CA ILE A 150 7.56 -2.59 -22.60
C ILE A 150 6.52 -2.26 -21.51
N ASN A 151 6.56 -2.90 -20.33
CA ASN A 151 5.48 -2.84 -19.33
C ASN A 151 6.01 -2.82 -17.89
N GLU A 152 6.90 -1.89 -17.54
CA GLU A 152 7.24 -1.64 -16.13
C GLU A 152 6.64 -0.32 -15.69
N SER A 153 5.84 -0.38 -14.62
CA SER A 153 5.17 0.79 -14.04
C SER A 153 6.17 1.89 -13.71
N SER A 154 5.96 3.10 -14.22
CA SER A 154 6.82 4.25 -13.91
C SER A 154 6.54 4.81 -12.51
N TRP A 155 5.34 4.57 -12.00
CA TRP A 155 4.88 5.05 -10.71
C TRP A 155 4.28 3.92 -9.88
N PHE A 156 4.34 4.09 -8.56
CA PHE A 156 3.65 3.23 -7.62
C PHE A 156 2.70 4.05 -6.75
N PHE A 157 1.47 3.56 -6.65
CA PHE A 157 0.61 3.84 -5.50
C PHE A 157 1.02 2.92 -4.36
N ASN A 158 1.36 3.47 -3.21
CA ASN A 158 1.79 2.71 -2.05
C ASN A 158 0.82 2.90 -0.90
N MET A 159 0.69 1.87 -0.07
CA MET A 159 0.01 1.93 1.22
C MET A 159 0.91 1.35 2.30
N LYS A 160 0.91 1.97 3.48
CA LYS A 160 1.63 1.45 4.65
C LYS A 160 0.88 1.74 5.93
N ILE A 161 0.78 0.72 6.78
CA ILE A 161 0.27 0.91 8.14
C ILE A 161 1.36 1.53 9.00
N ILE A 162 1.08 2.71 9.54
CA ILE A 162 1.98 3.47 10.40
C ILE A 162 1.36 3.70 11.78
N ARG A 163 2.22 3.94 12.78
CA ARG A 163 1.75 4.39 14.09
C ARG A 163 1.35 5.86 14.01
N ARG A 164 0.15 6.19 14.47
CA ARG A 164 -0.26 7.58 14.66
C ARG A 164 0.67 8.23 15.67
N LYS A 165 1.36 9.30 15.25
CA LYS A 165 2.14 10.13 16.17
C LYS A 165 1.16 10.84 17.09
N THR A 166 1.21 10.53 18.38
CA THR A 166 0.52 11.33 19.39
C THR A 166 1.23 12.67 19.48
N THR A 167 0.59 13.73 19.01
CA THR A 167 0.99 15.09 19.39
C THR A 167 0.65 15.23 20.86
N ILE A 168 1.65 15.15 21.75
CA ILE A 168 1.48 15.60 23.13
C ILE A 168 1.42 17.12 23.04
N THR A 169 0.22 17.69 23.11
CA THR A 169 0.06 19.11 23.42
C THR A 169 0.48 19.28 24.87
N ASN A 170 1.62 19.94 25.10
CA ASN A 170 1.95 20.46 26.42
C ASN A 170 0.93 21.54 26.77
N GLU A 171 -0.19 21.15 27.37
CA GLU A 171 -0.96 22.06 28.20
C GLU A 171 -0.13 22.31 29.45
N ASN A 172 0.68 23.38 29.41
CA ASN A 172 1.38 23.86 30.58
C ASN A 172 0.34 24.24 31.64
N HIS A 173 0.40 23.51 32.75
CA HIS A 173 -0.11 23.92 34.04
C HIS A 173 0.38 25.33 34.39
N GLU A 174 -0.49 26.34 34.26
CA GLU A 174 -0.44 27.50 35.15
C GLU A 174 -1.40 27.25 36.31
N HIS A 175 -0.88 26.57 37.32
CA HIS A 175 -1.47 26.53 38.65
C HIS A 175 -0.43 27.05 39.64
N LYS A 176 -0.85 28.08 40.41
CA LYS A 176 -0.21 28.79 41.54
C LYS A 176 0.30 30.19 41.16
N LEU A 177 -0.04 31.27 41.86
CA LEU A 177 -0.49 31.42 43.25
C LEU A 177 -1.66 32.39 43.43
N SER A 178 -2.46 32.03 44.43
CA SER A 178 -3.42 32.79 45.22
C SER A 178 -2.83 34.01 45.95
N ASP A 179 -3.71 35.00 46.15
CA ASP A 179 -3.77 36.09 47.15
C ASP A 179 -2.62 37.11 47.26
#